data_AF-A0A7M1PZH9-F1
#
_entry.id   AF-A0A7M1PZH9-F1
#
_cell.length_a   1.000
_cell.length_b   1.000
_cell.length_c   1.000
_cell.angle_alpha   90.00
_cell.angle_beta   90.00
_cell.angle_gamma   90.00
#
_symmetry.space_group_name_H-M   'P 1'
#
loop_
_entity.id
_entity.type
_entity.pdbx_description
1 polymer ?
#
loop_
_entity_poly.entity_id
_entity_poly.type
_entity_poly.pdbx_seq_one_letter_code
_entity_poly.pdbx_strand_id
1 'polypeptide(L)'
;MLTKGIVLHNISEEQARYCLLHQSIIEAKFGLQISAQHKPCEYDDLLQMLNEIYSSFPKGLIKEITTYYKNCGIKTYVKFLNKESMVSGSFYFNGKEIILYYYPQSKDQFGEWVIGHELGHLVHKYLNDLHGSEKLKNEWINLNNGLKYGIKNWTSQHKQYFVRKYSLTNYAEDFATVVELLSEISVTGYQCNLVGKNCSALKKKIDLLLNTLLTHSKSFRKLKSNRDKEYLMLRMAME
;
A
#
# COMPACT_ATOMS: atom_id res chain seq x y z
N MET A 1 21.79 -12.90 -14.27
CA MET A 1 22.29 -14.14 -13.63
C MET A 1 22.83 -13.79 -12.26
N LEU A 2 22.09 -14.13 -11.20
CA LEU A 2 22.57 -14.41 -9.84
C LEU A 2 21.43 -15.15 -9.13
N THR A 3 21.34 -16.45 -9.38
CA THR A 3 20.53 -17.38 -8.60
C THR A 3 21.21 -17.58 -7.25
N LYS A 4 20.86 -16.78 -6.25
CA LYS A 4 21.09 -17.18 -4.85
C LYS A 4 19.98 -18.16 -4.48
N GLY A 5 20.28 -19.45 -4.62
CA GLY A 5 19.48 -20.49 -3.99
C GLY A 5 19.41 -20.20 -2.50
N ILE A 6 18.21 -20.26 -1.95
CA ILE A 6 17.97 -20.17 -0.51
C ILE A 6 18.67 -21.39 0.10
N VAL A 7 19.81 -21.16 0.75
CA VAL A 7 20.50 -22.17 1.55
C VAL A 7 19.66 -22.36 2.81
N LEU A 8 18.99 -23.52 2.91
CA LEU A 8 18.29 -23.93 4.12
C LEU A 8 19.34 -24.22 5.21
N HIS A 9 19.70 -23.20 5.98
CA HIS A 9 20.47 -23.39 7.21
C HIS A 9 19.57 -23.99 8.29
N ASN A 10 20.11 -24.89 9.11
CA ASN A 10 19.47 -25.32 10.35
C ASN A 10 19.35 -24.09 11.27
N ILE A 11 18.18 -23.44 11.28
CA ILE A 11 17.85 -22.37 12.21
C ILE A 11 17.80 -22.91 13.65
N SER A 12 18.34 -22.17 14.60
CA SER A 12 18.24 -22.55 16.02
C SER A 12 16.80 -22.42 16.52
N GLU A 13 16.44 -23.15 17.58
CA GLU A 13 15.13 -22.99 18.22
C GLU A 13 14.89 -21.55 18.70
N GLU A 14 15.94 -20.88 19.17
CA GLU A 14 15.89 -19.49 19.61
C GLU A 14 15.56 -18.54 18.46
N GLN A 15 16.21 -18.72 17.30
CA GLN A 15 15.90 -17.95 16.09
C GLN A 15 14.45 -18.21 15.66
N ALA A 16 14.00 -19.46 15.63
CA ALA A 16 12.63 -19.79 15.28
C ALA A 16 11.60 -19.10 16.20
N ARG A 17 11.86 -19.06 17.52
CA ARG A 17 11.02 -18.34 18.49
C ARG A 17 11.02 -16.83 18.26
N TYR A 18 12.17 -16.24 17.96
CA TYR A 18 12.29 -14.82 17.65
C TYR A 18 11.43 -14.43 16.44
N CYS A 19 11.54 -15.17 15.33
CA CYS A 19 10.80 -14.86 14.11
C CYS A 19 9.27 -15.02 14.29
N LEU A 20 8.83 -16.03 15.05
CA LEU A 20 7.41 -16.19 15.41
C LEU A 20 6.91 -15.04 16.29
N LEU A 21 7.73 -14.57 17.24
CA LEU A 21 7.41 -13.41 18.06
C LEU A 21 7.33 -12.14 17.21
N HIS A 22 8.27 -11.93 16.30
CA HIS A 22 8.27 -10.78 15.39
C HIS A 22 6.99 -10.74 14.54
N GLN A 23 6.63 -11.87 13.92
CA GLN A 23 5.36 -12.00 13.19
C GLN A 23 4.15 -11.66 14.08
N SER A 24 4.07 -12.25 15.27
CA SER A 24 2.96 -12.04 16.21
C SER A 24 2.82 -10.57 16.64
N ILE A 25 3.94 -9.85 16.80
CA ILE A 25 3.96 -8.43 17.11
C ILE A 25 3.35 -7.62 15.95
N ILE A 26 3.74 -7.92 14.71
CA ILE A 26 3.21 -7.25 13.52
C ILE A 26 1.70 -7.52 13.36
N GLU A 27 1.29 -8.79 13.49
CA GLU A 27 -0.13 -9.20 13.46
C GLU A 27 -0.95 -8.45 14.50
N ALA A 28 -0.48 -8.39 15.75
CA ALA A 28 -1.17 -7.68 16.83
C ALA A 28 -1.20 -6.16 16.62
N LYS A 29 -0.12 -5.60 16.06
CA LYS A 29 0.02 -4.16 15.76
C LYS A 29 -0.95 -3.72 14.67
N PHE A 30 -1.14 -4.52 13.63
CA PHE A 30 -1.97 -4.16 12.47
C PHE A 30 -3.32 -4.88 12.39
N GLY A 31 -3.61 -5.82 13.29
CA GLY A 31 -4.89 -6.51 13.38
C GLY A 31 -5.17 -7.47 12.22
N LEU A 32 -4.12 -8.07 11.66
CA LEU A 32 -4.18 -8.98 10.50
C LEU A 32 -3.51 -10.32 10.82
N GLN A 33 -3.67 -11.31 9.93
CA GLN A 33 -2.97 -12.59 10.02
C GLN A 33 -1.93 -12.68 8.91
N ILE A 34 -0.71 -13.10 9.24
CA ILE A 34 0.38 -13.31 8.30
C ILE A 34 0.57 -14.81 8.10
N SER A 35 0.80 -15.20 6.86
CA SER A 35 1.27 -16.55 6.55
C SER A 35 2.29 -16.48 5.43
N ALA A 36 3.22 -17.43 5.44
CA ALA A 36 4.17 -17.61 4.38
C ALA A 36 4.29 -19.09 4.04
N GLN A 37 4.73 -19.38 2.81
CA GLN A 37 5.02 -20.75 2.39
C GLN A 37 6.24 -21.35 3.13
N HIS A 38 7.15 -20.50 3.57
CA HIS A 38 8.37 -20.86 4.29
C HIS A 38 8.28 -20.47 5.77
N LYS A 39 9.25 -20.93 6.59
CA LYS A 39 9.29 -20.60 8.02
C LYS A 39 9.51 -19.09 8.23
N PRO A 40 8.96 -18.49 9.30
CA PRO A 40 9.16 -17.07 9.67
C PRO A 40 10.57 -16.51 9.46
N CYS A 41 11.59 -17.26 9.84
CA CYS A 41 12.98 -16.80 9.73
C CYS A 41 13.51 -16.70 8.30
N GLU A 42 12.87 -17.34 7.33
CA GLU A 42 13.25 -17.28 5.92
C GLU A 42 12.65 -16.05 5.22
N TYR A 43 11.81 -15.27 5.92
CA TYR A 43 11.21 -14.05 5.40
C TYR A 43 11.19 -12.89 6.40
N ASP A 44 12.10 -12.88 7.38
CA ASP A 44 12.18 -11.81 8.39
C ASP A 44 12.41 -10.43 7.76
N ASP A 45 13.23 -10.35 6.71
CA ASP A 45 13.42 -9.12 5.92
C ASP A 45 12.08 -8.62 5.32
N LEU A 46 11.21 -9.54 4.90
CA LEU A 46 9.89 -9.18 4.36
C LEU A 46 8.93 -8.74 5.47
N LEU A 47 9.02 -9.34 6.66
CA LEU A 47 8.29 -8.89 7.84
C LEU A 47 8.72 -7.48 8.26
N GLN A 48 10.02 -7.22 8.25
CA GLN A 48 10.58 -5.89 8.54
C GLN A 48 10.09 -4.87 7.52
N MET A 49 10.20 -5.15 6.23
CA MET A 49 9.72 -4.30 5.14
C MET A 49 8.20 -4.02 5.27
N LEU A 50 7.40 -5.05 5.56
CA LEU A 50 5.97 -4.91 5.82
C LEU A 50 5.70 -3.97 7.00
N ASN A 51 6.42 -4.17 8.11
CA ASN A 51 6.26 -3.37 9.31
C ASN A 51 6.64 -1.90 9.07
N GLU A 52 7.72 -1.64 8.35
CA GLU A 52 8.18 -0.30 7.99
C GLU A 52 7.15 0.42 7.10
N ILE A 53 6.72 -0.21 6.01
CA ILE A 53 5.74 0.35 5.08
C ILE A 53 4.38 0.57 5.75
N TYR A 54 3.92 -0.35 6.59
CA TYR A 54 2.64 -0.14 7.28
C TYR A 54 2.75 0.91 8.39
N SER A 55 3.96 1.15 8.91
CA SER A 55 4.23 2.18 9.92
C SER A 55 4.46 3.57 9.35
N SER A 56 4.63 3.72 8.03
CA SER A 56 4.71 5.04 7.39
C SER A 56 3.36 5.76 7.38
N PHE A 57 2.26 5.01 7.56
CA PHE A 57 0.91 5.55 7.72
C PHE A 57 0.62 6.01 9.16
N PRO A 58 -0.36 6.92 9.35
CA PRO A 58 -0.78 7.36 10.67
C PRO A 58 -1.03 6.21 11.64
N LYS A 59 -0.47 6.33 12.84
CA LYS A 59 -0.54 5.30 13.87
C LYS A 59 -1.98 4.84 14.10
N GLY A 60 -2.20 3.54 13.92
CA GLY A 60 -3.49 2.89 14.14
C GLY A 60 -4.39 2.84 12.91
N LEU A 61 -4.09 3.54 11.81
CA LEU A 61 -4.92 3.52 10.59
C LEU A 61 -5.11 2.09 10.07
N ILE A 62 -4.03 1.34 9.88
CA ILE A 62 -4.13 -0.02 9.32
C ILE A 62 -4.93 -0.94 10.25
N LYS A 63 -4.69 -0.84 11.57
CA LYS A 63 -5.47 -1.58 12.58
C LYS A 63 -6.94 -1.21 12.59
N GLU A 64 -7.27 0.05 12.33
CA GLU A 64 -8.66 0.50 12.21
C GLU A 64 -9.34 -0.12 10.99
N ILE A 65 -8.66 -0.14 9.84
CA ILE A 65 -9.17 -0.76 8.61
C ILE A 65 -9.42 -2.26 8.81
N THR A 66 -8.46 -2.99 9.36
CA THR A 66 -8.61 -4.42 9.61
C THR A 66 -9.67 -4.71 10.68
N THR A 67 -9.81 -3.86 11.70
CA THR A 67 -10.88 -3.96 12.71
C THR A 67 -12.25 -3.71 12.09
N TYR A 68 -12.39 -2.74 11.17
CA TYR A 68 -13.64 -2.50 10.45
C TYR A 68 -14.09 -3.77 9.71
N TYR A 69 -13.20 -4.41 8.96
CA TYR A 69 -13.53 -5.65 8.26
C TYR A 69 -13.81 -6.81 9.21
N LYS A 70 -13.03 -6.95 10.28
CA LYS A 70 -13.29 -7.95 11.32
C LYS A 70 -14.69 -7.82 11.91
N ASN A 71 -15.14 -6.59 12.18
CA ASN A 71 -16.48 -6.32 12.69
C ASN A 71 -17.59 -6.62 11.66
N CYS A 72 -17.26 -6.62 10.37
CA CYS A 72 -18.13 -7.08 9.29
C CYS A 72 -18.07 -8.60 9.06
N GLY A 73 -17.35 -9.36 9.91
CA GLY A 73 -17.14 -10.80 9.74
C GLY A 73 -16.14 -11.17 8.64
N ILE A 74 -15.37 -10.20 8.14
CA ILE A 74 -14.36 -10.38 7.09
C ILE A 74 -12.97 -10.48 7.73
N LYS A 75 -12.21 -11.51 7.35
CA LYS A 75 -10.83 -11.70 7.84
C LYS A 75 -9.82 -11.03 6.90
N THR A 76 -8.73 -10.48 7.43
CA THR A 76 -7.67 -9.86 6.62
C THR A 76 -6.35 -10.61 6.77
N TYR A 77 -5.76 -10.96 5.63
CA TYR A 77 -4.55 -11.76 5.52
C TYR A 77 -3.45 -11.06 4.72
N VAL A 78 -2.22 -11.30 5.13
CA VAL A 78 -1.01 -11.09 4.32
C VAL A 78 -0.40 -12.46 4.02
N LYS A 79 -0.10 -12.74 2.75
CA LYS A 79 0.44 -14.03 2.31
C LYS A 79 1.69 -13.86 1.47
N PHE A 80 2.83 -14.32 1.99
CA PHE A 80 4.08 -14.42 1.22
C PHE A 80 4.16 -15.80 0.55
N LEU A 81 4.07 -15.83 -0.78
CA LEU A 81 4.09 -17.07 -1.56
C LEU A 81 5.37 -17.15 -2.38
N ASN A 82 6.12 -18.23 -2.20
CA ASN A 82 7.37 -18.47 -2.88
C ASN A 82 7.13 -19.13 -4.23
N LYS A 83 6.55 -18.36 -5.15
CA LYS A 83 6.11 -18.79 -6.47
C LYS A 83 6.69 -17.85 -7.53
N GLU A 84 7.17 -18.42 -8.64
CA GLU A 84 7.40 -17.65 -9.85
C GLU A 84 6.08 -17.09 -10.38
N SER A 85 6.02 -15.78 -10.50
CA SER A 85 4.84 -15.04 -10.96
C SER A 85 5.26 -13.92 -11.90
N MET A 86 4.39 -13.58 -12.84
CA MET A 86 4.56 -12.41 -13.71
C MET A 86 4.25 -11.10 -12.98
N VAL A 87 3.59 -11.16 -11.82
CA VAL A 87 3.30 -10.00 -10.97
C VAL A 87 3.93 -10.22 -9.59
N SER A 88 4.35 -9.13 -8.94
CA SER A 88 5.00 -9.18 -7.62
C SER A 88 4.03 -9.17 -6.44
N GLY A 89 2.77 -8.81 -6.66
CA GLY A 89 1.70 -8.82 -5.66
C GLY A 89 0.33 -9.02 -6.27
N SER A 90 -0.67 -9.28 -5.43
CA SER A 90 -2.08 -9.12 -5.82
C SER A 90 -3.01 -8.95 -4.63
N PHE A 91 -4.10 -8.20 -4.84
CA PHE A 91 -5.18 -8.02 -3.90
C PHE A 91 -6.37 -8.91 -4.24
N TYR A 92 -6.89 -9.63 -3.24
CA TYR A 92 -8.05 -10.50 -3.40
C TYR A 92 -9.12 -10.24 -2.34
N PHE A 93 -10.38 -10.20 -2.77
CA PHE A 93 -11.54 -10.11 -1.90
C PHE A 93 -12.67 -11.01 -2.41
N ASN A 94 -13.27 -11.83 -1.54
CA ASN A 94 -14.35 -12.76 -1.90
C ASN A 94 -15.63 -12.59 -1.06
N GLY A 95 -15.76 -11.50 -0.32
CA GLY A 95 -16.88 -11.27 0.60
C GLY A 95 -16.67 -11.81 2.02
N LYS A 96 -15.72 -12.72 2.24
CA LYS A 96 -15.39 -13.29 3.57
C LYS A 96 -13.95 -13.02 4.00
N GLU A 97 -13.07 -12.87 3.03
CA GLU A 97 -11.64 -12.71 3.26
C GLU A 97 -11.11 -11.62 2.35
N ILE A 98 -10.19 -10.81 2.90
CA ILE A 98 -9.31 -9.93 2.15
C ILE A 98 -7.90 -10.51 2.27
N ILE A 99 -7.22 -10.68 1.15
CA ILE A 99 -5.88 -11.27 1.11
C ILE A 99 -4.97 -10.39 0.27
N LEU A 100 -3.86 -9.97 0.85
CA LEU A 100 -2.77 -9.29 0.17
C LEU A 100 -1.68 -10.33 -0.08
N TYR A 101 -1.51 -10.72 -1.34
CA TYR A 101 -0.49 -11.66 -1.76
C TYR A 101 0.79 -10.92 -2.16
N TYR A 102 1.92 -11.47 -1.74
CA TYR A 102 3.25 -11.00 -2.08
C TYR A 102 4.06 -12.16 -2.66
N TYR A 103 4.73 -11.93 -3.79
CA TYR A 103 5.49 -12.93 -4.53
C TYR A 103 6.98 -12.53 -4.61
N PRO A 104 7.80 -12.83 -3.59
CA PRO A 104 9.21 -12.40 -3.55
C PRO A 104 10.08 -12.97 -4.68
N GLN A 105 9.66 -14.09 -5.29
CA GLN A 105 10.31 -14.73 -6.44
C GLN A 105 9.63 -14.39 -7.78
N SER A 106 8.85 -13.31 -7.84
CA SER A 106 8.33 -12.84 -9.13
C SER A 106 9.45 -12.51 -10.11
N LYS A 107 9.15 -12.61 -11.40
CA LYS A 107 10.07 -12.14 -12.46
C LYS A 107 10.24 -10.62 -12.43
N ASP A 108 9.20 -9.93 -11.98
CA ASP A 108 9.24 -8.50 -11.69
C ASP A 108 10.00 -8.25 -10.37
N GLN A 109 10.60 -7.07 -10.26
CA GLN A 109 11.38 -6.68 -9.08
C GLN A 109 10.45 -6.51 -7.86
N PHE A 110 10.47 -7.49 -6.95
CA PHE A 110 9.82 -7.37 -5.65
C PHE A 110 10.54 -6.34 -4.76
N GLY A 111 9.79 -5.48 -4.08
CA GLY A 111 10.34 -4.48 -3.15
C GLY A 111 9.24 -3.75 -2.36
N GLU A 112 9.64 -2.74 -1.60
CA GLU A 112 8.78 -1.91 -0.75
C GLU A 112 7.53 -1.38 -1.47
N TRP A 113 7.73 -0.95 -2.72
CA TRP A 113 6.68 -0.43 -3.60
C TRP A 113 5.52 -1.41 -3.79
N VAL A 114 5.80 -2.73 -3.83
CA VAL A 114 4.76 -3.77 -3.95
C VAL A 114 3.91 -3.82 -2.68
N ILE A 115 4.56 -3.75 -1.51
CA ILE A 115 3.86 -3.76 -0.23
C ILE A 115 2.93 -2.55 -0.11
N GLY A 116 3.45 -1.37 -0.47
CA GLY A 116 2.70 -0.13 -0.53
C GLY A 116 1.51 -0.19 -1.49
N HIS A 117 1.70 -0.78 -2.67
CA HIS A 117 0.67 -0.92 -3.68
C HIS A 117 -0.51 -1.77 -3.20
N GLU A 118 -0.24 -2.97 -2.69
CA GLU A 118 -1.29 -3.88 -2.23
C GLU A 118 -2.01 -3.32 -0.98
N LEU A 119 -1.27 -2.62 -0.12
CA LEU A 119 -1.88 -1.85 0.97
C LEU A 119 -2.81 -0.75 0.42
N GLY A 120 -2.42 -0.12 -0.69
CA GLY A 120 -3.24 0.83 -1.43
C GLY A 120 -4.61 0.28 -1.81
N HIS A 121 -4.69 -0.98 -2.28
CA HIS A 121 -5.97 -1.62 -2.55
C HIS A 121 -6.81 -1.87 -1.29
N LEU A 122 -6.19 -2.22 -0.16
CA LEU A 122 -6.90 -2.38 1.11
C LEU A 122 -7.50 -1.04 1.59
N VAL A 123 -6.72 0.05 1.52
CA VAL A 123 -7.17 1.41 1.84
C VAL A 123 -8.28 1.85 0.88
N HIS A 124 -8.11 1.60 -0.41
CA HIS A 124 -9.09 1.90 -1.45
C HIS A 124 -10.43 1.25 -1.16
N LYS A 125 -10.43 -0.06 -0.87
CA LYS A 125 -11.66 -0.80 -0.54
C LYS A 125 -12.33 -0.19 0.71
N TYR A 126 -11.54 0.12 1.74
CA TYR A 126 -12.07 0.68 2.97
C TYR A 126 -12.77 2.03 2.75
N LEU A 127 -12.17 2.91 1.94
CA LEU A 127 -12.77 4.19 1.62
C LEU A 127 -13.97 4.05 0.67
N ASN A 128 -13.97 3.09 -0.25
CA ASN A 128 -15.14 2.80 -1.07
C ASN A 128 -16.34 2.35 -0.23
N ASP A 129 -16.10 1.51 0.78
CA ASP A 129 -17.16 1.01 1.66
C ASP A 129 -17.74 2.15 2.54
N LEU A 130 -16.94 3.13 2.96
CA LEU A 130 -17.37 4.23 3.84
C LEU A 130 -17.84 5.50 3.11
N HIS A 131 -17.14 5.89 2.05
CA HIS A 131 -17.43 7.10 1.28
C HIS A 131 -18.47 6.84 0.18
N GLY A 132 -18.62 5.58 -0.25
CA GLY A 132 -19.43 5.17 -1.37
C GLY A 132 -18.59 5.04 -2.65
N SER A 133 -18.54 3.82 -3.20
CA SER A 133 -17.64 3.48 -4.31
C SER A 133 -17.83 4.35 -5.56
N GLU A 134 -19.08 4.56 -6.01
CA GLU A 134 -19.34 5.40 -7.19
C GLU A 134 -18.98 6.86 -6.94
N LYS A 135 -19.21 7.37 -5.73
CA LYS A 135 -18.87 8.75 -5.37
C LYS A 135 -17.35 8.98 -5.42
N LEU A 136 -16.58 8.15 -4.70
CA LEU A 136 -15.13 8.28 -4.63
C LEU A 136 -14.49 8.09 -6.01
N LYS A 137 -14.99 7.11 -6.79
CA LYS A 137 -14.56 6.87 -8.17
C LYS A 137 -14.80 8.08 -9.07
N ASN A 138 -15.97 8.70 -9.02
CA ASN A 138 -16.29 9.87 -9.83
C ASN A 138 -15.43 11.08 -9.45
N GLU A 139 -15.27 11.35 -8.15
CA GLU A 139 -14.40 12.41 -7.65
C GLU A 139 -12.94 12.20 -8.12
N TRP A 140 -12.45 10.96 -8.06
CA TRP A 140 -11.09 10.62 -8.48
C TRP A 140 -10.89 10.75 -10.00
N ILE A 141 -11.81 10.21 -10.80
CA ILE A 141 -11.73 10.26 -12.28
C ILE A 141 -11.78 11.69 -12.78
N ASN A 142 -12.57 12.56 -12.15
CA ASN A 142 -12.66 13.98 -12.52
C ASN A 142 -11.30 14.69 -12.41
N LEU A 143 -10.39 14.19 -11.57
CA LEU A 143 -9.03 14.73 -11.45
C LEU A 143 -8.12 14.38 -12.62
N ASN A 144 -8.51 13.46 -13.52
CA ASN A 144 -7.71 13.04 -14.68
C ASN A 144 -7.85 14.00 -15.89
N ASN A 145 -8.65 15.07 -15.78
CA ASN A 145 -8.88 16.06 -16.84
C ASN A 145 -9.27 15.42 -18.19
N GLY A 146 -10.22 14.48 -18.15
CA GLY A 146 -10.74 13.79 -19.35
C GLY A 146 -9.85 12.65 -19.88
N LEU A 147 -8.65 12.43 -19.33
CA LEU A 147 -7.82 11.28 -19.67
C LEU A 147 -8.49 9.98 -19.18
N LYS A 148 -8.65 9.03 -20.09
CA LYS A 148 -9.33 7.74 -19.83
C LYS A 148 -8.34 6.68 -19.39
N TYR A 149 -8.81 5.77 -18.53
CA TYR A 149 -8.13 4.51 -18.25
C TYR A 149 -8.18 3.56 -19.46
N GLY A 150 -7.31 2.53 -19.46
CA GLY A 150 -7.28 1.47 -20.47
C GLY A 150 -6.58 1.83 -21.78
N ILE A 151 -5.98 3.02 -21.87
CA ILE A 151 -5.25 3.46 -23.07
C ILE A 151 -3.80 2.95 -23.06
N LYS A 152 -3.32 2.50 -24.21
CA LYS A 152 -1.98 1.89 -24.36
C LYS A 152 -0.85 2.93 -24.50
N ASN A 153 -1.19 4.14 -24.95
CA ASN A 153 -0.23 5.17 -25.32
C ASN A 153 0.01 6.12 -24.13
N TRP A 154 1.20 6.03 -23.55
CA TRP A 154 1.68 6.96 -22.52
C TRP A 154 2.31 8.18 -23.19
N THR A 155 1.90 9.38 -22.79
CA THR A 155 2.37 10.66 -23.34
C THR A 155 2.82 11.60 -22.22
N SER A 156 3.46 12.71 -22.58
CA SER A 156 3.87 13.75 -21.62
C SER A 156 2.70 14.33 -20.81
N GLN A 157 1.50 14.40 -21.41
CA GLN A 157 0.29 14.86 -20.71
C GLN A 157 -0.06 13.94 -19.54
N HIS A 158 0.07 12.62 -19.70
CA HIS A 158 -0.27 11.66 -18.65
C HIS A 158 0.59 11.81 -17.39
N LYS A 159 1.86 12.20 -17.54
CA LYS A 159 2.79 12.44 -16.42
C LYS A 159 2.30 13.50 -15.44
N GLN A 160 1.36 14.36 -15.84
CA GLN A 160 0.79 15.39 -14.97
C GLN A 160 -0.33 14.85 -14.07
N TYR A 161 -0.99 13.75 -14.45
CA TYR A 161 -2.21 13.23 -13.82
C TYR A 161 -2.05 11.86 -13.19
N PHE A 162 -1.08 11.07 -13.65
CA PHE A 162 -0.83 9.71 -13.22
C PHE A 162 0.61 9.56 -12.75
N VAL A 163 0.83 8.78 -11.68
CA VAL A 163 2.16 8.52 -11.13
C VAL A 163 3.04 7.82 -12.17
N ARG A 164 2.50 6.81 -12.83
CA ARG A 164 3.21 6.05 -13.88
C ARG A 164 2.23 5.38 -14.84
N LYS A 165 2.75 4.80 -15.92
CA LYS A 165 1.94 4.12 -16.95
C LYS A 165 1.01 3.06 -16.37
N TYR A 166 1.45 2.33 -15.34
CA TYR A 166 0.64 1.29 -14.70
C TYR A 166 -0.67 1.85 -14.09
N SER A 167 -0.67 3.10 -13.62
CA SER A 167 -1.85 3.78 -13.09
C SER A 167 -2.95 4.00 -14.16
N LEU A 168 -2.65 3.87 -15.46
CA LEU A 168 -3.66 3.95 -16.51
C LEU A 168 -4.52 2.69 -16.62
N THR A 169 -4.17 1.60 -15.94
CA THR A 169 -4.88 0.33 -16.05
C THR A 169 -6.36 0.49 -15.67
N ASN A 170 -6.63 1.02 -14.48
CA ASN A 170 -7.96 1.36 -14.01
C ASN A 170 -7.89 2.27 -12.77
N TYR A 171 -9.06 2.70 -12.30
CA TYR A 171 -9.22 3.51 -11.09
C TYR A 171 -8.57 2.90 -9.83
N ALA A 172 -8.70 1.59 -9.60
CA ALA A 172 -8.14 0.93 -8.44
C ALA A 172 -6.61 0.90 -8.47
N GLU A 173 -5.99 0.63 -9.63
CA GLU A 173 -4.53 0.66 -9.79
C GLU A 173 -3.98 2.09 -9.62
N ASP A 174 -4.67 3.09 -10.17
CA ASP A 174 -4.30 4.50 -10.00
C ASP A 174 -4.33 4.92 -8.54
N PHE A 175 -5.41 4.57 -7.82
CA PHE A 175 -5.52 4.82 -6.39
C PHE A 175 -4.41 4.12 -5.60
N ALA A 176 -4.21 2.82 -5.84
CA ALA A 176 -3.19 2.04 -5.16
C ALA A 176 -1.78 2.58 -5.41
N THR A 177 -1.48 3.01 -6.64
CA THR A 177 -0.20 3.63 -6.98
C THR A 177 0.01 4.96 -6.25
N VAL A 178 -1.05 5.76 -6.05
CA VAL A 178 -0.93 6.99 -5.25
C VAL A 178 -0.65 6.64 -3.79
N VAL A 179 -1.32 5.65 -3.20
CA VAL A 179 -1.07 5.24 -1.80
C VAL A 179 0.35 4.67 -1.64
N GLU A 180 0.81 3.88 -2.59
CA GLU A 180 2.18 3.36 -2.66
C GLU A 180 3.21 4.49 -2.59
N LEU A 181 3.04 5.53 -3.39
CA LEU A 181 3.91 6.71 -3.38
C LEU A 181 3.98 7.37 -1.99
N LEU A 182 2.89 7.33 -1.21
CA LEU A 182 2.86 7.88 0.15
C LEU A 182 3.55 6.96 1.17
N SER A 183 3.71 5.69 0.80
CA SER A 183 4.27 4.67 1.67
C SER A 183 5.79 4.53 1.54
N GLU A 184 6.36 4.94 0.40
CA GLU A 184 7.81 4.92 0.16
C GLU A 184 8.55 5.82 1.15
N ILE A 185 9.49 5.23 1.89
CA ILE A 185 10.20 5.90 3.01
C ILE A 185 11.28 6.86 2.48
N SER A 186 11.76 6.65 1.25
CA SER A 186 12.75 7.50 0.57
C SER A 186 12.08 8.39 -0.48
N VAL A 187 11.35 9.39 -0.01
CA VAL A 187 10.55 10.28 -0.86
C VAL A 187 11.41 11.13 -1.84
N THR A 188 12.74 11.15 -1.68
CA THR A 188 13.68 12.08 -2.34
C THR A 188 13.75 11.97 -3.88
N GLY A 189 13.42 10.82 -4.46
CA GLY A 189 13.52 10.61 -5.92
C GLY A 189 12.31 11.09 -6.73
N TYR A 190 11.09 10.85 -6.24
CA TYR A 190 9.84 11.24 -6.92
C TYR A 190 9.44 12.70 -6.65
N GLN A 191 9.94 13.24 -5.54
CA GLN A 191 9.83 14.62 -5.10
C GLN A 191 10.30 15.66 -6.14
N CYS A 192 11.45 15.43 -6.79
CA CYS A 192 11.95 16.32 -7.85
C CYS A 192 11.00 16.47 -9.05
N ASN A 193 10.13 15.48 -9.33
CA ASN A 193 9.14 15.56 -10.40
C ASN A 193 7.82 16.20 -9.94
N LEU A 194 7.47 16.09 -8.65
CA LEU A 194 6.24 16.68 -8.07
C LEU A 194 6.39 18.18 -7.77
N VAL A 195 7.57 18.61 -7.36
CA VAL A 195 7.86 20.01 -7.00
C VAL A 195 8.19 20.88 -8.24
N GLY A 196 8.45 20.25 -9.39
CA GLY A 196 8.62 20.92 -10.69
C GLY A 196 7.32 21.43 -11.30
N LYS A 197 6.83 22.60 -10.88
CA LYS A 197 5.86 23.52 -11.53
C LYS A 197 4.57 22.98 -12.22
N ASN A 198 4.21 21.69 -12.19
CA ASN A 198 3.00 21.21 -12.87
C ASN A 198 2.28 19.97 -12.27
N CYS A 199 2.64 19.47 -11.09
CA CYS A 199 1.97 18.28 -10.48
C CYS A 199 0.69 18.59 -9.69
N SER A 200 -0.05 19.61 -10.14
CA SER A 200 -1.30 20.02 -9.48
C SER A 200 -2.34 18.89 -9.39
N ALA A 201 -2.40 17.99 -10.38
CA ALA A 201 -3.40 16.92 -10.38
C ALA A 201 -3.05 15.75 -9.46
N LEU A 202 -1.78 15.32 -9.39
CA LEU A 202 -1.35 14.33 -8.38
C LEU A 202 -1.56 14.88 -6.97
N LYS A 203 -1.21 16.15 -6.73
CA LYS A 203 -1.50 16.82 -5.46
C LYS A 203 -3.00 16.79 -5.14
N LYS A 204 -3.88 17.08 -6.11
CA LYS A 204 -5.33 17.00 -5.91
C LYS A 204 -5.81 15.58 -5.56
N LYS A 205 -5.22 14.53 -6.14
CA LYS A 205 -5.54 13.13 -5.80
C LYS A 205 -5.13 12.81 -4.37
N ILE A 206 -3.94 13.25 -3.98
CA ILE A 206 -3.44 13.15 -2.61
C ILE A 206 -4.38 13.91 -1.66
N ASP A 207 -4.72 15.16 -1.96
CA ASP A 207 -5.63 15.97 -1.16
C ASP A 207 -7.01 15.27 -1.00
N LEU A 208 -7.55 14.70 -2.09
CA LEU A 208 -8.80 13.92 -2.06
C LEU A 208 -8.68 12.69 -1.14
N LEU A 209 -7.61 11.91 -1.27
CA LEU A 209 -7.33 10.75 -0.41
C LEU A 209 -7.28 11.16 1.08
N LEU A 210 -6.49 12.19 1.40
CA LEU A 210 -6.31 12.65 2.77
C LEU A 210 -7.61 13.22 3.36
N ASN A 211 -8.37 14.00 2.59
CA ASN A 211 -9.66 14.53 3.03
C ASN A 211 -10.69 13.42 3.26
N THR A 212 -10.68 12.39 2.41
CA THR A 212 -11.55 11.22 2.57
C THR A 212 -11.18 10.44 3.84
N LEU A 213 -9.88 10.24 4.09
CA LEU A 213 -9.39 9.64 5.33
C LEU A 213 -9.73 10.47 6.57
N LEU A 214 -9.57 11.80 6.53
CA LEU A 214 -9.98 12.71 7.62
C LEU A 214 -11.48 12.58 7.93
N THR A 215 -12.30 12.47 6.89
CA THR A 215 -13.76 12.36 7.02
C THR A 215 -14.16 11.04 7.66
N HIS A 216 -13.52 9.94 7.29
CA HIS A 216 -14.01 8.60 7.62
C HIS A 216 -13.20 7.86 8.70
N SER A 217 -11.90 8.14 8.82
CA SER A 217 -11.02 7.44 9.76
C SER A 217 -10.88 8.15 11.11
N LYS A 218 -11.12 7.42 12.20
CA LYS A 218 -10.96 7.94 13.57
C LYS A 218 -9.47 8.13 13.91
N SER A 219 -8.63 7.17 13.53
CA SER A 219 -7.17 7.22 13.74
C SER A 219 -6.55 8.39 12.99
N PHE A 220 -7.05 8.68 11.79
CA PHE A 220 -6.63 9.84 11.01
C PHE A 220 -7.10 11.18 11.63
N ARG A 221 -8.33 11.25 12.16
CA ARG A 221 -8.81 12.45 12.90
C ARG A 221 -8.05 12.75 14.19
N LYS A 222 -7.48 11.73 14.83
CA LYS A 222 -6.70 11.86 16.08
C LYS A 222 -5.32 12.50 15.87
N LEU A 223 -4.91 12.78 14.63
CA LEU A 223 -3.74 13.63 14.35
C LEU A 223 -4.00 15.01 14.98
N LYS A 224 -3.30 15.28 16.10
CA LYS A 224 -3.68 16.26 17.12
C LYS A 224 -3.46 17.72 16.72
N SER A 225 -2.73 18.00 15.65
CA SER A 225 -2.48 19.38 15.21
C SER A 225 -2.63 19.55 13.70
N ASN A 226 -3.01 20.77 13.27
CA ASN A 226 -2.86 21.18 11.87
C ASN A 226 -1.42 20.99 11.41
N ARG A 227 -0.43 21.03 12.32
CA ARG A 227 0.98 20.79 12.05
C ARG A 227 1.31 19.31 11.79
N ASP A 228 0.60 18.33 12.35
CA ASP A 228 0.77 16.90 12.03
C ASP A 228 0.09 16.52 10.72
N LYS A 229 -1.05 17.17 10.43
CA LYS A 229 -1.73 17.09 9.14
C LYS A 229 -0.90 17.75 8.06
N GLU A 230 -0.36 18.93 8.34
CA GLU A 230 0.64 19.62 7.53
C GLU A 230 1.92 18.81 7.46
N TYR A 231 2.41 18.12 8.48
CA TYR A 231 3.64 17.31 8.41
C TYR A 231 3.44 16.06 7.55
N LEU A 232 2.26 15.43 7.58
CA LEU A 232 1.89 14.41 6.60
C LEU A 232 1.77 15.02 5.19
N MET A 233 1.10 16.16 5.05
CA MET A 233 0.99 16.89 3.78
C MET A 233 2.33 17.47 3.28
N LEU A 234 3.28 17.79 4.16
CA LEU A 234 4.60 18.38 3.91
C LEU A 234 5.61 17.27 3.62
N ARG A 235 5.59 16.12 4.30
CA ARG A 235 6.33 14.93 3.83
C ARG A 235 5.87 14.50 2.43
N MET A 236 4.60 14.72 2.11
CA MET A 236 4.00 14.34 0.83
C MET A 236 4.03 15.45 -0.24
N ALA A 237 4.39 16.69 0.12
CA ALA A 237 4.44 17.84 -0.80
C ALA A 237 5.76 18.63 -0.79
N MET A 238 6.67 18.35 0.13
CA MET A 238 7.93 19.07 0.34
C MET A 238 9.06 18.11 0.69
N GLU A 239 9.67 17.60 -0.37
CA GLU A 239 11.07 17.85 -0.71
C GLU A 239 11.15 17.91 -2.24
#